data_AF-A0A0L0FRC4-F1
#
_entry.id   AF-A0A0L0FRC4-F1
#
_cell.length_a   1.000
_cell.length_b   1.000
_cell.length_c   1.000
_cell.angle_alpha   90.00
_cell.angle_beta   90.00
_cell.angle_gamma   90.00
#
_symmetry.space_group_name_H-M   'P 1'
#
loop_
_entity.id
_entity.type
_entity.pdbx_description
1 polymer ?
#
loop_
_entity_poly.entity_id
_entity_poly.type
_entity_poly.pdbx_seq_one_letter_code
_entity_poly.pdbx_strand_id
1 'polypeptide(L)'
;YQERLVNRYRIQDIPMQRNRCLLVTRRAGRRDNEVYRRILNEVDVVRLLEDAGLEVDMVDFQTISDYEQIIRTRMAGVFVAMHGAGMSNTMWLHPQAVVIELQTYGFQKWGYRNFLRAMGIHYEYWVNTHTANAVHTYKSLASEGSYDFYRGRDQIVDIKELRYVLNVALHPREPSDQQLYLLYLLKYAAGFGCGLLLCYLILQVCTQLWVWQGPKRRPIKTAFQKVRPD
;
A
#
# COMPACT_ATOMS: atom_id res chain seq x y z
N TYR A 1 12.53 14.56 12.09
CA TYR A 1 11.18 14.89 12.60
C TYR A 1 10.66 13.75 13.48
N GLN A 2 10.62 12.52 12.96
CA GLN A 2 10.15 11.34 13.67
C GLN A 2 10.88 11.08 15.00
N GLU A 3 12.22 11.13 15.02
CA GLU A 3 13.01 10.98 16.27
C GLU A 3 12.62 11.99 17.35
N ARG A 4 12.34 13.25 16.98
CA ARG A 4 11.90 14.28 17.94
C ARG A 4 10.55 13.93 18.56
N LEU A 5 9.62 13.38 17.78
CA LEU A 5 8.32 12.92 18.29
C LEU A 5 8.51 11.72 19.21
N VAL A 6 9.24 10.70 18.76
CA VAL A 6 9.54 9.49 19.52
C VAL A 6 10.17 9.83 20.88
N ASN A 7 11.16 10.73 20.90
CA ASN A 7 11.81 11.18 22.13
C ASN A 7 10.86 11.97 23.04
N ARG A 8 10.02 12.84 22.48
CA ARG A 8 9.02 13.61 23.24
C ARG A 8 8.04 12.69 23.97
N TYR A 9 7.61 11.61 23.31
CA TYR A 9 6.67 10.65 23.87
C TYR A 9 7.34 9.50 24.65
N ARG A 10 8.69 9.50 24.77
CA ARG A 10 9.47 8.49 25.48
C ARG A 10 9.24 7.06 24.98
N ILE A 11 9.07 6.90 23.67
CA ILE A 11 8.79 5.61 23.00
C ILE A 11 9.99 5.10 22.16
N GLN A 12 11.17 5.66 22.36
CA GLN A 12 12.40 5.29 21.64
C GLN A 12 12.82 3.84 21.84
N ASP A 13 12.54 3.29 23.01
CA ASP A 13 13.01 1.95 23.41
C ASP A 13 12.05 0.84 22.99
N ILE A 14 10.97 1.16 22.26
CA ILE A 14 9.99 0.18 21.81
C ILE A 14 10.50 -0.46 20.51
N PRO A 15 10.94 -1.72 20.53
CA PRO A 15 11.50 -2.37 19.36
C PRO A 15 10.39 -2.74 18.38
N MET A 16 10.68 -2.58 17.09
CA MET A 16 9.85 -3.13 16.03
C MET A 16 9.95 -4.66 16.02
N GLN A 17 8.81 -5.32 15.87
CA GLN A 17 8.68 -6.76 15.65
C GLN A 17 8.43 -6.99 14.17
N ARG A 18 9.46 -7.45 13.43
CA ARG A 18 9.44 -7.55 11.96
C ARG A 18 8.23 -8.32 11.41
N ASN A 19 7.87 -9.43 12.05
CA ASN A 19 6.78 -10.29 11.58
C ASN A 19 5.41 -9.88 12.11
N ARG A 20 5.33 -8.89 13.02
CA ARG A 20 4.04 -8.43 13.55
C ARG A 20 3.33 -7.58 12.51
N CYS A 21 2.14 -8.01 12.14
CA CYS A 21 1.26 -7.33 11.21
C CYS A 21 0.09 -6.69 11.97
N LEU A 22 0.07 -5.36 12.05
CA LEU A 22 -1.07 -4.64 12.60
C LEU A 22 -2.12 -4.45 11.51
N LEU A 23 -3.23 -5.19 11.60
CA LEU A 23 -4.38 -5.06 10.72
C LEU A 23 -5.43 -4.15 11.37
N VAL A 24 -5.59 -2.95 10.84
CA VAL A 24 -6.58 -1.99 11.35
C VAL A 24 -7.94 -2.25 10.72
N THR A 25 -8.90 -2.54 11.59
CA THR A 25 -10.30 -2.86 11.28
C THR A 25 -11.24 -1.81 11.84
N ARG A 26 -12.52 -1.92 11.51
CA ARG A 26 -13.59 -1.09 12.09
C ARG A 26 -14.72 -2.02 12.54
N ARG A 27 -14.85 -2.20 13.84
CA ARG A 27 -15.85 -3.08 14.47
C ARG A 27 -16.70 -2.32 15.48
N ALA A 28 -16.22 -1.20 15.99
CA ALA A 28 -16.90 -0.42 17.00
C ALA A 28 -17.79 0.68 16.41
N GLY A 29 -19.05 0.67 16.85
CA GLY A 29 -20.05 1.72 16.72
C GLY A 29 -21.00 1.60 17.91
N ARG A 30 -21.83 2.62 18.20
CA ARG A 30 -22.84 2.46 19.28
C ARG A 30 -23.93 1.46 18.88
N ARG A 31 -24.11 1.27 17.57
CA ARG A 31 -25.03 0.31 16.94
C ARG A 31 -24.35 -0.31 15.72
N ASP A 32 -24.69 -1.56 15.38
CA ASP A 32 -24.12 -2.27 14.21
C ASP A 32 -24.34 -1.50 12.90
N ASN A 33 -25.45 -0.77 12.80
CA ASN A 33 -25.79 0.04 11.64
C ASN A 33 -25.05 1.39 11.58
N GLU A 34 -24.18 1.71 12.55
CA GLU A 34 -23.36 2.93 12.57
C GLU A 34 -21.91 2.67 12.13
N VAL A 35 -21.51 1.41 12.03
CA VAL A 35 -20.16 1.04 11.55
C VAL A 35 -20.18 0.95 10.03
N TYR A 36 -19.23 1.63 9.40
CA TYR A 36 -19.05 1.65 7.96
C TYR A 36 -17.56 1.69 7.64
N ARG A 37 -17.18 1.39 6.39
CA ARG A 37 -15.79 1.12 6.01
C ARG A 37 -15.23 -0.07 6.78
N ARG A 38 -15.93 -1.20 6.71
CA ARG A 38 -15.48 -2.49 7.22
C ARG A 38 -14.81 -3.30 6.13
N ILE A 39 -13.95 -4.23 6.54
CA ILE A 39 -13.47 -5.32 5.69
C ILE A 39 -14.41 -6.49 5.98
N LEU A 40 -15.19 -6.93 5.01
CA LEU A 40 -16.24 -7.94 5.25
C LEU A 40 -15.67 -9.37 5.31
N ASN A 41 -14.55 -9.61 4.64
CA ASN A 41 -13.84 -10.89 4.63
C ASN A 41 -12.52 -10.84 5.43
N GLU A 42 -12.57 -10.23 6.63
CA GLU A 42 -11.40 -10.13 7.53
C GLU A 42 -10.72 -11.47 7.78
N VAL A 43 -11.49 -12.55 7.92
CA VAL A 43 -10.96 -13.91 8.15
C VAL A 43 -10.04 -14.34 7.01
N ASP A 44 -10.41 -14.07 5.76
CA ASP A 44 -9.60 -14.46 4.60
C ASP A 44 -8.34 -13.59 4.49
N VAL A 45 -8.44 -12.30 4.85
CA VAL A 45 -7.30 -11.39 4.91
C VAL A 45 -6.31 -11.82 5.99
N VAL A 46 -6.79 -12.16 7.18
CA VAL A 46 -5.97 -12.67 8.29
C VAL A 46 -5.26 -13.95 7.86
N ARG A 47 -5.98 -14.92 7.31
CA ARG A 47 -5.39 -16.17 6.81
C ARG A 47 -4.30 -15.93 5.78
N LEU A 48 -4.53 -15.03 4.82
CA LEU A 48 -3.51 -14.66 3.84
C LEU A 48 -2.23 -14.11 4.49
N LEU A 49 -2.37 -13.26 5.50
CA LEU A 49 -1.24 -12.64 6.20
C LEU A 49 -0.49 -13.66 7.06
N GLU A 50 -1.22 -14.54 7.76
CA GLU A 50 -0.65 -15.63 8.55
C GLU A 50 0.06 -16.67 7.67
N ASP A 51 -0.51 -17.03 6.52
CA ASP A 51 0.11 -17.90 5.51
C ASP A 51 1.44 -17.33 4.98
N ALA A 52 1.60 -16.00 5.03
CA ALA A 52 2.83 -15.31 4.66
C ALA A 52 3.86 -15.23 5.82
N GLY A 53 3.57 -15.86 6.97
CA GLY A 53 4.45 -15.91 8.14
C GLY A 53 4.34 -14.71 9.08
N LEU A 54 3.27 -13.93 8.97
CA LEU A 54 3.03 -12.76 9.83
C LEU A 54 2.21 -13.12 11.06
N GLU A 55 2.55 -12.51 12.20
CA GLU A 55 1.76 -12.53 13.43
C GLU A 55 0.74 -11.40 13.39
N VAL A 56 -0.53 -11.73 13.12
CA VAL A 56 -1.57 -10.71 12.89
C VAL A 56 -2.14 -10.20 14.22
N ASP A 57 -1.99 -8.89 14.46
CA ASP A 57 -2.67 -8.14 15.52
C ASP A 57 -3.82 -7.35 14.88
N MET A 58 -5.05 -7.82 15.08
CA MET A 58 -6.24 -7.10 14.65
C MET A 58 -6.63 -6.05 15.66
N VAL A 59 -6.82 -4.82 15.21
CA VAL A 59 -7.17 -3.70 16.09
C VAL A 59 -8.26 -2.83 15.49
N ASP A 60 -9.22 -2.41 16.31
CA ASP A 60 -10.03 -1.22 16.02
C ASP A 60 -9.52 -0.09 16.91
N PHE A 61 -8.87 0.89 16.31
CA PHE A 61 -8.31 2.02 17.05
C PHE A 61 -9.33 2.82 17.85
N GLN A 62 -10.62 2.80 17.49
CA GLN A 62 -11.67 3.46 18.27
C GLN A 62 -11.93 2.79 19.63
N THR A 63 -11.44 1.57 19.82
CA THR A 63 -11.66 0.78 21.05
C THR A 63 -10.51 0.88 22.05
N ILE A 64 -9.42 1.55 21.68
CA ILE A 64 -8.20 1.63 22.49
C ILE A 64 -7.72 3.08 22.64
N SER A 65 -6.93 3.34 23.68
CA SER A 65 -6.38 4.66 23.93
C SER A 65 -5.37 5.08 22.86
N ASP A 66 -5.17 6.38 22.67
CA ASP A 66 -4.16 6.90 21.73
C ASP A 66 -2.75 6.39 22.06
N TYR A 67 -2.44 6.24 23.35
CA TYR A 67 -1.17 5.66 23.79
C TYR A 67 -1.02 4.21 23.30
N GLU A 68 -2.04 3.38 23.46
CA GLU A 68 -2.04 2.01 22.97
C GLU A 68 -1.94 1.94 21.44
N GLN A 69 -2.62 2.84 20.71
CA GLN A 69 -2.49 2.95 19.25
C GLN A 69 -1.05 3.22 18.84
N ILE A 70 -0.38 4.15 19.54
CA ILE A 70 1.03 4.50 19.31
C ILE A 70 1.93 3.29 19.57
N ILE A 71 1.78 2.61 20.70
CA ILE A 71 2.62 1.46 21.07
C ILE A 71 2.47 0.34 20.04
N ARG A 72 1.23 -0.07 19.74
CA ARG A 72 0.99 -1.14 18.76
C ARG A 72 1.52 -0.79 17.38
N THR A 73 1.31 0.45 16.94
CA THR A 73 1.82 0.92 15.65
C THR A 73 3.34 0.94 15.62
N ARG A 74 4.00 1.37 16.71
CA ARG A 74 5.47 1.41 16.80
C ARG A 74 6.08 0.01 16.72
N MET A 75 5.43 -0.98 17.33
CA MET A 75 5.87 -2.37 17.35
C MET A 75 5.65 -3.09 16.01
N ALA A 76 4.75 -2.63 15.15
CA ALA A 76 4.39 -3.30 13.91
C ALA A 76 5.52 -3.24 12.87
N GLY A 77 5.89 -4.40 12.30
CA GLY A 77 6.74 -4.49 11.12
C GLY A 77 5.96 -4.36 9.81
N VAL A 78 4.70 -4.77 9.83
CA VAL A 78 3.75 -4.60 8.71
C VAL A 78 2.50 -3.89 9.23
N PHE A 79 2.03 -2.89 8.51
CA PHE A 79 0.81 -2.15 8.85
C PHE A 79 -0.17 -2.24 7.67
N VAL A 80 -1.33 -2.83 7.90
CA VAL A 80 -2.38 -2.99 6.87
C VAL A 80 -3.62 -2.26 7.33
N ALA A 81 -4.11 -1.32 6.53
CA ALA A 81 -5.33 -0.60 6.87
C ALA A 81 -6.04 -0.09 5.62
N MET A 82 -7.37 0.03 5.73
CA MET A 82 -8.15 0.76 4.73
C MET A 82 -7.86 2.25 4.77
N HIS A 83 -7.97 2.90 3.61
CA HIS A 83 -7.79 4.34 3.48
C HIS A 83 -8.60 5.12 4.54
N GLY A 84 -7.89 5.87 5.38
CA GLY A 84 -8.47 6.68 6.46
C GLY A 84 -8.97 5.89 7.68
N ALA A 85 -8.67 4.59 7.81
CA ALA A 85 -8.89 3.78 9.02
C ALA A 85 -7.66 3.90 9.94
N GLY A 86 -7.38 5.10 10.45
CA GLY A 86 -6.25 5.31 11.36
C GLY A 86 -4.88 5.42 10.68
N MET A 87 -4.84 5.59 9.35
CA MET A 87 -3.60 5.75 8.58
C MET A 87 -2.69 6.89 9.07
N SER A 88 -3.19 7.87 9.84
CA SER A 88 -2.36 8.88 10.50
C SER A 88 -1.37 8.29 11.51
N ASN A 89 -1.70 7.15 12.14
CA ASN A 89 -0.82 6.48 13.09
C ASN A 89 0.46 5.95 12.44
N THR A 90 0.50 5.81 11.11
CA THR A 90 1.71 5.37 10.39
C THR A 90 2.93 6.27 10.62
N MET A 91 2.75 7.49 11.12
CA MET A 91 3.86 8.36 11.57
C MET A 91 4.69 7.77 12.73
N TRP A 92 4.12 6.82 13.47
CA TRP A 92 4.78 6.15 14.61
C TRP A 92 5.57 4.90 14.20
N LEU A 93 5.34 4.36 13.00
CA LEU A 93 5.98 3.13 12.52
C LEU A 93 7.51 3.26 12.53
N HIS A 94 8.20 2.15 12.76
CA HIS A 94 9.65 2.14 12.55
C HIS A 94 10.00 2.40 11.07
N PRO A 95 11.11 3.09 10.72
CA PRO A 95 11.46 3.40 9.33
C PRO A 95 11.62 2.18 8.40
N GLN A 96 11.93 1.02 8.97
CA GLN A 96 12.05 -0.25 8.24
C GLN A 96 10.73 -1.04 8.16
N ALA A 97 9.62 -0.52 8.71
CA ALA A 97 8.31 -1.14 8.58
C ALA A 97 7.74 -0.93 7.17
N VAL A 98 6.73 -1.72 6.84
CA VAL A 98 6.04 -1.67 5.55
C VAL A 98 4.56 -1.34 5.77
N VAL A 99 4.01 -0.47 4.94
CA VAL A 99 2.59 -0.13 4.93
C VAL A 99 1.92 -0.71 3.69
N ILE A 100 0.78 -1.37 3.86
CA ILE A 100 -0.12 -1.77 2.79
C ILE A 100 -1.45 -1.04 2.98
N GLU A 101 -1.71 -0.05 2.13
CA GLU A 101 -2.97 0.70 2.16
C GLU A 101 -4.03 0.06 1.27
N LEU A 102 -5.22 -0.20 1.82
CA LEU A 102 -6.38 -0.71 1.07
C LEU A 102 -7.26 0.47 0.62
N GLN A 103 -7.14 0.85 -0.65
CA GLN A 103 -7.90 1.93 -1.27
C GLN A 103 -9.30 1.45 -1.68
N THR A 104 -10.31 2.24 -1.35
CA THR A 104 -11.73 1.97 -1.62
C THR A 104 -12.08 2.06 -3.10
N TYR A 105 -13.05 1.26 -3.55
CA TYR A 105 -13.62 1.39 -4.90
C TYR A 105 -14.18 2.80 -5.12
N GLY A 106 -13.87 3.41 -6.26
CA GLY A 106 -14.36 4.76 -6.60
C GLY A 106 -13.87 5.91 -5.71
N PHE A 107 -12.98 5.65 -4.74
CA PHE A 107 -12.42 6.66 -3.85
C PHE A 107 -10.95 6.35 -3.58
N GLN A 108 -10.06 6.95 -4.38
CA GLN A 108 -8.61 6.81 -4.22
C GLN A 108 -7.99 8.14 -3.83
N LYS A 109 -7.18 8.12 -2.77
CA LYS A 109 -6.46 9.30 -2.27
C LYS A 109 -5.03 8.93 -1.94
N TRP A 110 -4.09 9.59 -2.59
CA TRP A 110 -2.66 9.27 -2.56
C TRP A 110 -1.85 10.07 -1.53
N GLY A 111 -2.53 10.73 -0.58
CA GLY A 111 -1.88 11.56 0.43
C GLY A 111 -0.90 10.77 1.29
N TYR A 112 -1.32 9.59 1.78
CA TYR A 112 -0.48 8.74 2.62
C TYR A 112 0.73 8.18 1.87
N ARG A 113 0.59 7.85 0.58
CA ARG A 113 1.74 7.48 -0.27
C ARG A 113 2.83 8.55 -0.23
N ASN A 114 2.46 9.80 -0.45
CA ASN A 114 3.43 10.90 -0.49
C ASN A 114 4.04 11.14 0.90
N PHE A 115 3.22 11.07 1.95
CA PHE A 115 3.64 11.21 3.34
C PHE A 115 4.65 10.12 3.75
N LEU A 116 4.35 8.85 3.49
CA LEU A 116 5.18 7.72 3.88
C LEU A 116 6.50 7.68 3.10
N ARG A 117 6.45 8.00 1.80
CA ARG A 117 7.66 8.17 0.98
C ARG A 117 8.55 9.29 1.52
N ALA A 118 7.98 10.41 1.95
CA ALA A 118 8.74 11.50 2.55
C ALA A 118 9.39 11.11 3.89
N MET A 119 8.81 10.13 4.61
CA MET A 119 9.40 9.54 5.82
C MET A 119 10.38 8.38 5.53
N GLY A 120 10.56 8.00 4.27
CA GLY A 120 11.41 6.86 3.89
C GLY A 120 10.83 5.50 4.28
N ILE A 121 9.54 5.43 4.62
CA ILE A 121 8.85 4.18 4.95
C ILE A 121 8.34 3.53 3.67
N HIS A 122 8.53 2.20 3.56
CA HIS A 122 8.07 1.45 2.40
C HIS A 122 6.53 1.42 2.39
N TYR A 123 5.97 1.82 1.26
CA TYR A 123 4.53 1.92 1.04
C TYR A 123 4.14 1.13 -0.19
N GLU A 124 3.21 0.21 -0.01
CA GLU A 124 2.46 -0.49 -1.04
C GLU A 124 0.96 -0.25 -0.86
N TYR A 125 0.19 -0.60 -1.87
CA TYR A 125 -1.25 -0.39 -1.84
C TYR A 125 -1.99 -1.42 -2.68
N TRP A 126 -3.21 -1.72 -2.26
CA TRP A 126 -4.20 -2.43 -3.05
C TRP A 126 -5.34 -1.46 -3.38
N VAL A 127 -5.89 -1.54 -4.59
CA VAL A 127 -7.06 -0.76 -4.99
C VAL A 127 -8.19 -1.71 -5.27
N ASN A 128 -9.32 -1.52 -4.62
CA ASN A 128 -10.52 -2.25 -4.99
C ASN A 128 -11.02 -1.76 -6.35
N THR A 129 -10.93 -2.62 -7.36
CA THR A 129 -11.41 -2.33 -8.71
C THR A 129 -12.77 -2.97 -9.02
N HIS A 130 -13.30 -3.76 -8.09
CA HIS A 130 -14.51 -4.55 -8.28
C HIS A 130 -15.71 -3.88 -7.58
N THR A 131 -16.68 -3.41 -8.37
CA THR A 131 -17.93 -2.83 -7.84
C THR A 131 -18.68 -3.79 -6.92
N ALA A 132 -18.71 -5.08 -7.27
CA ALA A 132 -19.38 -6.13 -6.50
C ALA A 132 -18.76 -6.31 -5.10
N ASN A 133 -17.49 -5.91 -4.94
CA ASN A 133 -16.77 -6.00 -3.67
C ASN A 133 -16.87 -4.69 -2.86
N ALA A 134 -17.73 -3.75 -3.25
CA ALA A 134 -17.95 -2.48 -2.57
C ALA A 134 -19.41 -2.36 -2.13
N VAL A 135 -19.69 -2.81 -0.90
CA VAL A 135 -21.04 -2.98 -0.36
C VAL A 135 -21.55 -1.69 0.24
N HIS A 136 -22.80 -1.34 -0.11
CA HIS A 136 -23.45 -0.15 0.42
C HIS A 136 -23.67 -0.24 1.93
N THR A 137 -23.41 0.88 2.60
CA THR A 137 -23.73 1.14 4.00
C THR A 137 -24.76 2.27 4.11
N TYR A 138 -25.37 2.42 5.28
CA TYR A 138 -26.23 3.58 5.57
C TYR A 138 -25.55 4.92 5.24
N LYS A 139 -24.24 5.04 5.53
CA LYS A 139 -23.47 6.26 5.30
C LYS A 139 -23.26 6.52 3.82
N SER A 140 -22.95 5.48 3.06
CA SER A 140 -22.82 5.60 1.60
C SER A 140 -24.14 6.02 0.96
N LEU A 141 -25.26 5.42 1.35
CA LEU A 141 -26.59 5.74 0.80
C LEU A 141 -27.02 7.16 1.18
N ALA A 142 -26.79 7.58 2.43
CA ALA A 142 -27.06 8.95 2.86
C ALA A 142 -26.17 10.02 2.18
N SER A 143 -25.13 9.60 1.47
CA SER A 143 -24.16 10.47 0.79
C SER A 143 -24.24 10.32 -0.73
N GLU A 144 -25.34 9.77 -1.26
CA GLU A 144 -25.57 9.62 -2.70
C GLU A 144 -25.47 10.96 -3.44
N GLY A 145 -24.83 10.94 -4.61
CA GLY A 145 -24.53 12.16 -5.38
C GLY A 145 -23.36 12.99 -4.85
N SER A 146 -22.80 12.66 -3.69
CA SER A 146 -21.63 13.35 -3.12
C SER A 146 -20.32 12.60 -3.35
N TYR A 147 -19.20 13.30 -3.15
CA TYR A 147 -17.86 12.71 -3.20
C TYR A 147 -17.64 11.58 -2.19
N ASP A 148 -18.31 11.62 -1.03
CA ASP A 148 -18.16 10.63 0.03
C ASP A 148 -18.98 9.34 -0.20
N PHE A 149 -19.79 9.28 -1.27
CA PHE A 149 -20.61 8.13 -1.64
C PHE A 149 -19.81 6.82 -1.68
N TYR A 150 -18.65 6.84 -2.35
CA TYR A 150 -17.77 5.69 -2.49
C TYR A 150 -16.96 5.41 -1.22
N ARG A 151 -16.55 6.47 -0.53
CA ARG A 151 -15.77 6.40 0.71
C ARG A 151 -16.50 5.64 1.81
N GLY A 152 -17.82 5.79 1.90
CA GLY A 152 -18.61 5.25 2.99
C GLY A 152 -18.85 3.74 2.93
N ARG A 153 -18.40 3.04 1.88
CA ARG A 153 -18.75 1.64 1.63
C ARG A 153 -17.91 0.65 2.43
N ASP A 154 -18.51 -0.50 2.71
CA ASP A 154 -17.79 -1.67 3.19
C ASP A 154 -17.11 -2.37 2.01
N GLN A 155 -16.05 -3.12 2.28
CA GLN A 155 -15.22 -3.72 1.25
C GLN A 155 -15.03 -5.22 1.45
N ILE A 156 -15.09 -5.96 0.35
CA ILE A 156 -14.54 -7.30 0.26
C ILE A 156 -13.18 -7.17 -0.41
N VAL A 157 -12.14 -7.68 0.22
CA VAL A 157 -10.77 -7.63 -0.32
C VAL A 157 -10.55 -8.82 -1.25
N ASP A 158 -10.09 -8.57 -2.47
CA ASP A 158 -9.68 -9.65 -3.35
C ASP A 158 -8.36 -10.27 -2.85
N ILE A 159 -8.43 -11.52 -2.40
CA ILE A 159 -7.31 -12.21 -1.77
C ILE A 159 -6.18 -12.53 -2.76
N LYS A 160 -6.48 -12.73 -4.05
CA LYS A 160 -5.45 -13.01 -5.06
C LYS A 160 -4.67 -11.74 -5.38
N GLU A 161 -5.38 -10.63 -5.54
CA GLU A 161 -4.75 -9.32 -5.75
C GLU A 161 -3.96 -8.87 -4.53
N LEU A 162 -4.53 -9.00 -3.31
CA LEU A 162 -3.82 -8.65 -2.09
C LEU A 162 -2.57 -9.53 -1.89
N ARG A 163 -2.62 -10.82 -2.23
CA ARG A 163 -1.44 -11.71 -2.17
C ARG A 163 -0.29 -11.20 -3.04
N TYR A 164 -0.59 -10.68 -4.23
CA TYR A 164 0.42 -10.09 -5.09
C TYR A 164 1.05 -8.85 -4.42
N VAL A 165 0.24 -7.96 -3.89
CA VAL A 165 0.70 -6.75 -3.18
C VAL A 165 1.54 -7.13 -1.96
N LEU A 166 1.09 -8.09 -1.16
CA LEU A 166 1.79 -8.60 0.02
C LEU A 166 3.17 -9.17 -0.35
N ASN A 167 3.25 -9.95 -1.43
CA ASN A 167 4.53 -10.50 -1.89
C ASN A 167 5.53 -9.40 -2.26
N VAL A 168 5.07 -8.34 -2.94
CA VAL A 168 5.91 -7.16 -3.26
C VAL A 168 6.33 -6.41 -2.00
N ALA A 169 5.41 -6.26 -1.04
CA ALA A 169 5.63 -5.57 0.22
C ALA A 169 6.68 -6.27 1.10
N LEU A 170 6.62 -7.60 1.20
CA LEU A 170 7.53 -8.39 2.04
C LEU A 170 8.88 -8.69 1.37
N HIS A 171 8.92 -8.66 0.03
CA HIS A 171 10.12 -8.93 -0.75
C HIS A 171 10.38 -7.76 -1.70
N PRO A 172 10.71 -6.56 -1.15
CA PRO A 172 11.05 -5.41 -1.98
C PRO A 172 12.18 -5.83 -2.91
N ARG A 173 12.01 -5.56 -4.21
CA ARG A 173 13.06 -5.84 -5.18
C ARG A 173 14.24 -4.94 -4.84
N GLU A 174 15.41 -5.54 -4.60
CA GLU A 174 16.65 -4.78 -4.57
C GLU A 174 16.74 -3.98 -5.88
N PRO A 175 17.04 -2.67 -5.82
CA PRO A 175 17.25 -1.92 -7.03
C PRO A 175 18.38 -2.59 -7.80
N SER A 176 18.22 -2.77 -9.10
CA SER A 176 19.31 -3.35 -9.90
C SER A 176 20.57 -2.49 -9.76
N ASP A 177 21.76 -3.07 -10.00
CA ASP A 177 23.02 -2.31 -9.96
C ASP A 177 22.96 -1.03 -10.82
N GLN A 178 22.21 -1.07 -11.93
CA GLN A 178 21.92 0.09 -12.77
C GLN A 178 21.05 1.15 -12.07
N GLN A 179 20.02 0.74 -11.33
CA GLN A 179 19.18 1.65 -10.55
C GLN A 179 19.93 2.23 -9.34
N LEU A 180 20.77 1.43 -8.67
CA LEU A 180 21.69 1.88 -7.63
C LEU A 180 22.70 2.90 -8.18
N TYR A 181 23.29 2.64 -9.35
CA TYR A 181 24.19 3.56 -10.03
C TYR A 181 23.49 4.86 -10.44
N LEU A 182 22.27 4.81 -10.98
CA LEU A 182 21.47 6.01 -11.27
C LEU A 182 21.13 6.81 -10.01
N LEU A 183 20.75 6.15 -8.92
CA LEU A 183 20.47 6.80 -7.64
C LEU A 183 21.74 7.47 -7.08
N TYR A 184 22.89 6.82 -7.21
CA TYR A 184 24.19 7.38 -6.85
C TYR A 184 24.49 8.63 -7.69
N LEU A 185 24.36 8.56 -9.02
CA LEU A 185 24.56 9.70 -9.91
C LEU A 185 23.60 10.87 -9.61
N LEU A 186 22.32 10.59 -9.33
CA LEU A 186 21.34 11.62 -8.98
C LEU A 186 21.67 12.30 -7.65
N LYS A 187 22.11 11.55 -6.63
CA LYS A 187 22.57 12.12 -5.36
C LYS A 187 23.79 13.01 -5.53
N TYR A 188 24.74 12.61 -6.38
CA TYR A 188 25.95 13.41 -6.66
C TYR A 188 25.66 14.63 -7.54
N ALA A 189 24.76 14.53 -8.52
CA ALA A 189 24.36 15.64 -9.37
C ALA A 189 23.53 16.70 -8.63
N ALA A 190 22.82 16.34 -7.56
CA ALA A 190 22.14 17.31 -6.70
C ALA A 190 23.12 18.13 -5.84
N GLY A 191 24.36 17.67 -5.66
CA GLY A 191 25.41 18.35 -4.88
C GLY A 191 26.30 19.30 -5.69
N PHE A 192 26.34 19.15 -7.02
CA PHE A 192 27.13 20.00 -7.92
C PHE A 192 26.21 20.50 -9.02
N GLY A 193 25.99 21.81 -9.13
CA GLY A 193 25.08 22.47 -10.08
C GLY A 193 25.46 22.32 -11.57
N CYS A 194 25.68 21.10 -12.06
CA CYS A 194 26.08 20.78 -13.42
C CYS A 194 24.94 20.05 -14.16
N GLY A 195 23.93 20.81 -14.61
CA GLY A 195 22.81 20.29 -15.39
C GLY A 195 23.19 19.62 -16.72
N LEU A 196 24.38 19.91 -17.27
CA LEU A 196 24.84 19.35 -18.54
C LEU A 196 25.34 17.89 -18.43
N LEU A 197 25.99 17.53 -17.33
CA LEU A 197 26.45 16.15 -17.10
C LEU A 197 25.27 15.20 -16.83
N LEU A 198 24.25 15.71 -16.13
CA LEU A 198 23.02 14.98 -15.86
C LEU A 198 22.24 14.68 -17.16
N CYS A 199 22.11 15.66 -18.06
CA CYS A 199 21.50 15.45 -19.37
C CYS A 199 22.26 14.44 -20.22
N TYR A 200 23.60 14.48 -20.23
CA TYR A 200 24.43 13.53 -20.98
C TYR A 200 24.31 12.09 -20.45
N LEU A 201 24.28 11.91 -19.13
CA LEU A 201 24.10 10.60 -18.49
C LEU A 201 22.68 10.05 -18.68
N ILE A 202 21.65 10.90 -18.61
CA ILE A 202 20.27 10.52 -18.93
C ILE A 202 20.16 10.07 -20.40
N LEU A 203 20.80 10.79 -21.33
CA LEU A 203 20.85 10.41 -22.75
C LEU A 203 21.56 9.06 -22.98
N GLN A 204 22.68 8.80 -22.30
CA GLN A 204 23.41 7.54 -22.38
C GLN A 204 22.61 6.34 -21.81
N VAL A 205 21.85 6.55 -20.73
CA VAL A 205 20.98 5.52 -20.15
C VAL A 205 19.77 5.26 -21.06
N CYS A 206 19.16 6.30 -21.62
CA CYS A 206 18.04 6.19 -22.54
C CYS A 206 18.43 5.43 -23.82
N THR A 207 19.65 5.59 -24.32
CA THR A 207 20.13 4.85 -25.51
C THR A 207 20.45 3.39 -25.21
N GLN A 208 20.90 3.04 -24.00
CA GLN A 208 21.11 1.64 -23.62
C GLN A 208 19.82 0.88 -23.28
N LEU A 209 18.81 1.56 -22.72
CA LEU A 209 17.49 0.95 -22.47
C LEU A 209 16.67 0.73 -23.75
N TRP A 210 16.98 1.40 -24.85
CA TRP A 210 16.33 1.20 -26.15
C TRP A 210 16.90 0.00 -26.96
N VAL A 211 17.95 -0.67 -26.47
CA VAL A 211 18.52 -1.89 -27.09
C VAL A 211 17.93 -3.17 -26.48
N TRP A 212 16.81 -3.08 -25.76
CA TRP A 212 16.04 -4.29 -25.42
C TRP A 212 15.32 -4.81 -26.66
N GLN A 213 15.97 -5.75 -27.37
CA GLN A 213 15.31 -6.63 -28.31
C GLN A 213 14.29 -7.48 -27.55
N GLY A 214 13.03 -7.04 -27.53
CA GLY A 214 11.92 -7.79 -26.98
C GLY A 214 11.84 -9.20 -27.59
N PRO A 215 11.17 -10.16 -26.91
CA PRO A 215 11.08 -11.53 -27.38
C PRO A 215 10.49 -11.58 -28.79
N LYS A 216 11.23 -12.17 -29.72
CA LYS A 216 10.81 -12.42 -31.12
C LYS A 216 9.45 -13.12 -31.09
N ARG A 217 8.38 -12.39 -31.43
CA ARG A 217 7.06 -12.97 -31.67
C ARG A 217 7.20 -13.99 -32.81
N ARG A 218 6.94 -15.27 -32.54
CA ARG A 218 6.72 -16.25 -33.62
C ARG A 218 5.46 -15.83 -34.39
N PRO A 219 5.45 -15.89 -35.73
CA PRO A 219 4.28 -15.52 -36.50
C PRO A 219 3.12 -16.48 -36.18
N ILE A 220 2.00 -15.93 -35.74
CA ILE A 220 0.73 -16.63 -35.67
C ILE A 220 0.33 -16.92 -37.11
N LYS A 221 0.34 -18.20 -37.50
CA LYS A 221 -0.30 -18.63 -38.75
C LYS A 221 -1.80 -18.39 -38.59
N THR A 222 -2.33 -17.45 -39.36
CA THR A 222 -3.75 -17.21 -39.57
C THR A 222 -4.39 -18.45 -40.20
N ALA A 223 -5.05 -19.27 -39.40
CA ALA A 223 -6.03 -20.22 -39.89
C ALA A 223 -7.39 -19.52 -40.00
N PHE A 224 -7.59 -18.80 -41.11
CA PHE A 224 -8.93 -18.49 -41.59
C PHE A 224 -9.54 -19.81 -42.12
N GLN A 225 -10.25 -20.54 -41.27
CA GLN A 225 -11.25 -21.49 -41.76
C GLN A 225 -12.54 -20.72 -42.00
N LYS A 226 -12.85 -20.54 -43.29
CA LYS A 226 -14.18 -20.17 -43.80
C LYS A 226 -15.19 -21.16 -43.23
N VAL A 227 -16.07 -20.70 -42.35
CA VAL A 227 -17.38 -21.30 -42.17
C VAL A 227 -18.26 -20.76 -43.29
N ARG A 228 -18.73 -21.64 -44.16
CA ARG A 228 -19.83 -21.43 -45.11
C ARG A 228 -20.70 -22.68 -45.14
N PRO A 229 -21.96 -22.53 -45.53
CA PRO A 229 -23.11 -23.02 -44.77
C PRO A 229 -23.71 -24.29 -45.35
N ASP A 230 -24.34 -25.06 -44.47
CA ASP A 230 -25.43 -25.99 -44.77
C ASP A 230 -26.59 -25.68 -43.81
#